data_AF-A0A4S4N6J5-F1
#
_entry.id   AF-A0A4S4N6J5-F1
#
_cell.length_a   1.000
_cell.length_b   1.000
_cell.length_c   1.000
_cell.angle_alpha   90.00
_cell.angle_beta   90.00
_cell.angle_gamma   90.00
#
_symmetry.space_group_name_H-M   'P 1'
#
loop_
_entity.id
_entity.type
_entity.pdbx_description
1 polymer ?
#
loop_
_entity_poly.entity_id
_entity_poly.type
_entity_poly.pdbx_seq_one_letter_code
_entity_poly.pdbx_strand_id
1 'polypeptide(L)'
;MASASSSKSRSTSKAKAVSTSSFFDLRAEISKHEEEFAKSKAAGKGRAVIGGVQRPGKKPTIWAKPNKGVQGRASRDIELEAISKPTLDTARAILERKVAVYDKLAKGKSGGLSDKQFESLLVDFDSKPAGEWESDSDDVDESLTVPKASANDDDPEIEYEDEFGRQRTARRSDIPRHLLPPDSDNEPPEEDIDLYVVYNPVDHFPIYEPSAERVSAIRAEYSEENNPLNVHYDASQEVRAKGAGFYQFSGDQETRRKQMEELKKAREETEKTRQGMDAVDLAPGEVEGMGVEVVATGSKRSRAMEKRKRELEDRRKLLDAKRRKKDPTLEELKPPSLPALSPSTTPRTMPTPDPLASLEARAISGKVLTKSEPTPADDFLAALERDILKGPR
;
A
#
# COMPACT_ATOMS: atom_id res chain seq x y z
N MET A 1 -72.26 -25.10 64.33
CA MET A 1 -72.16 -25.15 62.86
C MET A 1 -72.20 -23.73 62.34
N ALA A 2 -71.05 -23.16 61.96
CA ALA A 2 -70.91 -21.78 61.51
C ALA A 2 -70.55 -21.76 60.03
N SER A 3 -71.32 -21.03 59.23
CA SER A 3 -71.20 -20.87 57.78
C SER A 3 -70.08 -19.90 57.40
N ALA A 4 -69.17 -20.34 56.53
CA ALA A 4 -68.09 -19.51 55.98
C ALA A 4 -68.58 -18.70 54.76
N SER A 5 -68.51 -17.37 54.83
CA SER A 5 -68.73 -16.46 53.70
C SER A 5 -67.39 -16.09 53.05
N SER A 6 -67.20 -16.51 51.80
CA SER A 6 -66.05 -16.18 50.94
C SER A 6 -66.28 -14.82 50.27
N SER A 7 -65.45 -13.81 50.60
CA SER A 7 -65.42 -12.52 49.89
C SER A 7 -64.24 -12.48 48.90
N LYS A 8 -64.55 -12.60 47.62
CA LYS A 8 -63.59 -12.51 46.51
C LYS A 8 -63.43 -11.04 46.09
N SER A 9 -62.30 -10.42 46.40
CA SER A 9 -62.00 -9.04 45.95
C SER A 9 -61.59 -9.05 44.47
N ARG A 10 -62.26 -8.22 43.66
CA ARG A 10 -61.87 -7.92 42.28
C ARG A 10 -60.72 -6.92 42.30
N SER A 11 -59.60 -7.25 41.68
CA SER A 11 -58.51 -6.31 41.42
C SER A 11 -58.92 -5.35 40.30
N THR A 12 -59.22 -4.10 40.65
CA THR A 12 -59.33 -3.00 39.69
C THR A 12 -57.92 -2.68 39.18
N SER A 13 -57.71 -2.74 37.85
CA SER A 13 -56.46 -2.35 37.20
C SER A 13 -56.12 -0.90 37.55
N LYS A 14 -55.09 -0.68 38.38
CA LYS A 14 -54.52 0.65 38.60
C LYS A 14 -54.02 1.18 37.25
N ALA A 15 -54.61 2.27 36.78
CA ALA A 15 -54.00 3.08 35.73
C ALA A 15 -52.60 3.48 36.20
N LYS A 16 -51.58 3.20 35.39
CA LYS A 16 -50.18 3.51 35.71
C LYS A 16 -50.05 5.03 35.88
N ALA A 17 -49.79 5.47 37.10
CA ALA A 17 -49.52 6.85 37.40
C ALA A 17 -48.10 7.16 36.94
N VAL A 18 -47.98 7.76 35.75
CA VAL A 18 -46.72 8.29 35.23
C VAL A 18 -46.34 9.48 36.12
N SER A 19 -45.34 9.32 36.99
CA SER A 19 -44.80 10.44 37.77
C SER A 19 -43.90 11.29 36.85
N THR A 20 -44.32 12.50 36.53
CA THR A 20 -43.61 13.44 35.65
C THR A 20 -42.32 14.01 36.26
N SER A 21 -41.88 13.53 37.42
CA SER A 21 -40.76 14.08 38.18
C SER A 21 -39.41 13.40 37.91
N SER A 22 -39.36 12.28 37.19
CA SER A 22 -38.11 11.60 36.86
C SER A 22 -38.01 11.27 35.37
N PHE A 23 -37.13 11.99 34.67
CA PHE A 23 -36.82 11.77 33.26
C PHE A 23 -36.37 10.33 32.97
N PHE A 24 -35.71 9.68 33.94
CA PHE A 24 -35.28 8.30 33.81
C PHE A 24 -36.45 7.30 33.83
N ASP A 25 -37.49 7.55 34.63
CA ASP A 25 -38.69 6.70 34.64
C ASP A 25 -39.47 6.83 33.33
N LEU A 26 -39.60 8.04 32.79
CA LEU A 26 -40.20 8.26 31.47
C LEU A 26 -39.40 7.55 30.38
N ARG A 27 -38.07 7.62 30.43
CA ARG A 27 -37.22 6.91 29.45
C ARG A 27 -37.37 5.39 29.56
N ALA A 28 -37.42 4.85 30.79
CA ALA A 28 -37.62 3.43 31.03
C ALA A 28 -39.01 2.96 30.60
N GLU A 29 -40.04 3.79 30.77
CA GLU A 29 -41.40 3.46 30.35
C GLU A 29 -41.56 3.57 28.83
N ILE A 30 -40.96 4.58 28.18
CA ILE A 30 -40.88 4.69 26.72
C ILE A 30 -40.15 3.48 26.14
N SER A 31 -38.98 3.12 26.67
CA SER A 31 -38.22 1.95 26.17
C SER A 31 -39.01 0.66 26.34
N LYS A 32 -39.74 0.50 27.45
CA LYS A 32 -40.62 -0.65 27.66
C LYS A 32 -41.76 -0.69 26.64
N HIS A 33 -42.38 0.46 26.34
CA HIS A 33 -43.43 0.56 25.33
C HIS A 33 -42.89 0.33 23.90
N GLU A 34 -41.69 0.78 23.59
CA GLU A 34 -41.00 0.51 22.32
C GLU A 34 -40.69 -0.98 22.15
N GLU A 35 -40.20 -1.64 23.20
CA GLU A 35 -40.00 -3.09 23.19
C GLU A 35 -41.30 -3.85 23.03
N GLU A 36 -42.35 -3.48 23.78
CA GLU A 36 -43.68 -4.08 23.64
C GLU A 36 -44.24 -3.86 22.23
N PHE A 37 -44.01 -2.69 21.62
CA PHE A 37 -44.39 -2.40 20.25
C PHE A 37 -43.59 -3.24 19.24
N ALA A 38 -42.27 -3.34 19.39
CA ALA A 38 -41.42 -4.16 18.54
C ALA A 38 -41.80 -5.65 18.64
N LYS A 39 -42.04 -6.16 19.85
CA LYS A 39 -42.54 -7.52 20.11
C LYS A 39 -43.91 -7.73 19.47
N SER A 40 -44.83 -6.76 19.58
CA SER A 40 -46.16 -6.84 18.96
C SER A 40 -46.11 -6.80 17.43
N LYS A 41 -45.18 -6.03 16.87
CA LYS A 41 -44.92 -5.91 15.43
C LYS A 41 -44.30 -7.19 14.86
N ALA A 42 -43.31 -7.76 15.56
CA ALA A 42 -42.70 -9.04 15.22
C ALA A 42 -43.72 -10.20 15.31
N ALA A 43 -44.61 -10.16 16.30
CA ALA A 43 -45.73 -11.09 16.42
C ALA A 43 -46.86 -10.87 15.38
N GLY A 44 -46.68 -9.95 14.43
CA GLY A 44 -47.65 -9.66 13.36
C GLY A 44 -48.93 -8.96 13.85
N LYS A 45 -49.02 -8.56 15.13
CA LYS A 45 -50.13 -7.80 15.71
C LYS A 45 -49.96 -6.30 15.46
N GLY A 46 -49.63 -5.93 14.23
CA GLY A 46 -49.56 -4.54 13.80
C GLY A 46 -50.95 -3.90 13.91
N ARG A 47 -51.20 -3.15 14.98
CA ARG A 47 -52.41 -2.34 15.14
C ARG A 47 -52.35 -1.17 14.15
N ALA A 48 -52.82 -1.39 12.93
CA ALA A 48 -53.11 -0.28 12.02
C ALA A 48 -54.39 0.40 12.53
N VAL A 49 -54.23 1.40 13.39
CA VAL A 49 -55.31 2.30 13.78
C VAL A 49 -55.53 3.26 12.62
N ILE A 50 -56.49 2.95 11.75
CA ILE A 50 -57.02 3.92 10.78
C ILE A 50 -58.33 4.43 11.36
N GLY A 51 -58.36 5.70 11.79
CA GLY A 51 -59.58 6.35 12.29
C GLY A 51 -60.08 5.90 13.67
N GLY A 52 -59.19 5.51 14.59
CA GLY A 52 -59.54 5.31 16.01
C GLY A 52 -60.21 3.97 16.38
N VAL A 53 -60.54 3.10 15.43
CA VAL A 53 -61.18 1.79 15.71
C VAL A 53 -60.25 0.64 15.35
N GLN A 54 -59.95 -0.22 16.33
CA GLN A 54 -59.15 -1.42 16.14
C GLN A 54 -59.96 -2.50 15.40
N ARG A 55 -59.59 -2.82 14.15
CA ARG A 55 -60.19 -3.97 13.43
C ARG A 55 -59.23 -5.17 13.46
N PRO A 56 -59.63 -6.31 14.06
CA PRO A 56 -58.79 -7.50 14.03
C PRO A 56 -58.80 -8.13 12.63
N GLY A 57 -57.61 -8.40 12.08
CA GLY A 57 -57.44 -9.49 11.11
C GLY A 57 -57.48 -9.15 9.61
N LYS A 58 -57.06 -7.95 9.17
CA LYS A 58 -56.79 -7.77 7.73
C LYS A 58 -55.37 -8.24 7.40
N LYS A 59 -55.26 -9.20 6.48
CA LYS A 59 -53.98 -9.63 5.90
C LYS A 59 -53.23 -8.39 5.38
N PRO A 60 -51.90 -8.30 5.58
CA PRO A 60 -51.13 -7.14 5.12
C PRO A 60 -51.36 -6.93 3.62
N THR A 61 -51.54 -5.67 3.24
CA THR A 61 -51.73 -5.28 1.83
C THR A 61 -50.55 -5.76 0.98
N ILE A 62 -50.77 -5.94 -0.32
CA ILE A 62 -49.75 -6.43 -1.26
C ILE A 62 -48.49 -5.53 -1.22
N TRP A 63 -48.65 -4.22 -0.99
CA TRP A 63 -47.55 -3.27 -0.82
C TRP A 63 -46.78 -3.41 0.49
N ALA A 64 -47.34 -4.09 1.50
CA ALA A 64 -46.66 -4.37 2.77
C ALA A 64 -45.89 -5.70 2.74
N LYS A 65 -45.98 -6.48 1.65
CA LYS A 65 -45.17 -7.69 1.46
C LYS A 65 -43.77 -7.27 0.99
N PRO A 66 -42.70 -7.56 1.74
CA PRO A 66 -41.35 -7.30 1.27
C PRO A 66 -41.02 -8.22 0.08
N ASN A 67 -40.17 -7.74 -0.84
CA ASN A 67 -39.71 -8.54 -1.97
C ASN A 67 -38.99 -9.80 -1.49
N LYS A 68 -39.19 -10.92 -2.18
CA LYS A 68 -38.57 -12.20 -1.85
C LYS A 68 -37.05 -12.06 -1.81
N GLY A 69 -36.43 -12.44 -0.69
CA GLY A 69 -34.98 -12.38 -0.49
C GLY A 69 -34.43 -11.07 0.08
N VAL A 70 -35.25 -10.02 0.27
CA VAL A 70 -34.78 -8.77 0.93
C VAL A 70 -34.37 -9.03 2.37
N GLN A 71 -35.17 -9.79 3.13
CA GLN A 71 -34.85 -10.15 4.51
C GLN A 71 -33.56 -10.98 4.61
N GLY A 72 -33.33 -11.89 3.66
CA GLY A 72 -32.11 -12.70 3.62
C GLY A 72 -30.87 -11.92 3.16
N ARG A 73 -31.04 -10.81 2.40
CA ARG A 73 -29.95 -9.87 2.14
C ARG A 73 -29.65 -9.03 3.37
N ALA A 74 -30.68 -8.44 3.97
CA ALA A 74 -30.54 -7.65 5.19
C ALA A 74 -29.89 -8.46 6.35
N SER A 75 -30.24 -9.73 6.53
CA SER A 75 -29.59 -10.58 7.54
C SER A 75 -28.12 -10.83 7.25
N ARG A 76 -27.77 -11.08 5.98
CA ARG A 76 -26.37 -11.24 5.54
C ARG A 76 -25.57 -9.95 5.71
N ASP A 77 -26.16 -8.80 5.42
CA ASP A 77 -25.50 -7.50 5.59
C ASP A 77 -25.22 -7.24 7.08
N ILE A 78 -26.16 -7.59 7.97
CA ILE A 78 -25.97 -7.50 9.43
C ILE A 78 -24.87 -8.46 9.92
N GLU A 79 -24.83 -9.69 9.40
CA GLU A 79 -23.78 -10.67 9.73
C GLU A 79 -22.40 -10.19 9.27
N LEU A 80 -22.29 -9.66 8.05
CA LEU A 80 -21.04 -9.10 7.52
C LEU A 80 -20.58 -7.87 8.31
N GLU A 81 -21.51 -6.99 8.69
CA GLU A 81 -21.18 -5.86 9.57
C GLU A 81 -20.69 -6.32 10.95
N ALA A 82 -21.30 -7.36 11.53
CA ALA A 82 -20.89 -7.93 12.81
C ALA A 82 -19.51 -8.61 12.74
N ILE A 83 -19.14 -9.19 11.60
CA ILE A 83 -17.81 -9.77 11.36
C ILE A 83 -16.76 -8.67 11.13
N SER A 84 -17.14 -7.57 10.46
CA SER A 84 -16.21 -6.50 10.05
C SER A 84 -15.88 -5.48 11.13
N LYS A 85 -16.71 -5.35 12.17
CA LYS A 85 -16.47 -4.43 13.28
C LYS A 85 -15.81 -5.24 14.41
N PRO A 86 -14.47 -5.15 14.61
CA PRO A 86 -13.92 -5.55 15.90
C PRO A 86 -14.68 -4.74 16.95
N THR A 87 -15.48 -5.43 17.77
CA THR A 87 -16.24 -4.77 18.83
C THR A 87 -15.26 -3.96 19.68
N LEU A 88 -15.66 -2.80 20.18
CA LEU A 88 -14.75 -1.96 20.99
C LEU A 88 -14.08 -2.76 22.12
N ASP A 89 -14.77 -3.80 22.60
CA ASP A 89 -14.27 -4.75 23.59
C ASP A 89 -13.13 -5.63 23.06
N THR A 90 -13.17 -6.09 21.81
CA THR A 90 -12.04 -6.80 21.19
C THR A 90 -10.83 -5.88 21.00
N ALA A 91 -11.05 -4.63 20.59
CA ALA A 91 -9.97 -3.65 20.45
C ALA A 91 -9.34 -3.33 21.81
N ARG A 92 -10.17 -3.13 22.86
CA ARG A 92 -9.72 -2.96 24.24
C ARG A 92 -8.93 -4.16 24.74
N ALA A 93 -9.43 -5.38 24.54
CA ALA A 93 -8.72 -6.59 24.95
C ALA A 93 -7.35 -6.75 24.25
N ILE A 94 -7.23 -6.35 22.99
CA ILE A 94 -5.94 -6.33 22.28
C ILE A 94 -5.00 -5.28 22.86
N LEU A 95 -5.50 -4.07 23.13
CA LEU A 95 -4.71 -2.99 23.73
C LEU A 95 -4.23 -3.37 25.14
N GLU A 96 -5.09 -3.93 25.98
CA GLU A 96 -4.73 -4.42 27.32
C GLU A 96 -3.63 -5.49 27.26
N ARG A 97 -3.71 -6.42 26.30
CA ARG A 97 -2.63 -7.41 26.08
C ARG A 97 -1.33 -6.75 25.66
N LYS A 98 -1.36 -5.76 24.78
CA LYS A 98 -0.17 -5.02 24.34
C LYS A 98 0.45 -4.23 25.50
N VAL A 99 -0.36 -3.53 26.30
CA VAL A 99 0.09 -2.82 27.51
C VAL A 99 0.76 -3.80 28.47
N ALA A 100 0.14 -4.95 28.74
CA ALA A 100 0.72 -5.96 29.63
C ALA A 100 2.04 -6.56 29.12
N VAL A 101 2.26 -6.62 27.80
CA VAL A 101 3.55 -7.04 27.21
C VAL A 101 4.57 -5.90 27.34
N TYR A 102 4.18 -4.66 27.01
CA TYR A 102 5.05 -3.50 27.11
C TYR A 102 5.54 -3.25 28.56
N ASP A 103 4.65 -3.36 29.55
CA ASP A 103 5.00 -3.25 30.97
C ASP A 103 6.00 -4.31 31.42
N LYS A 104 6.00 -5.49 30.80
CA LYS A 104 6.98 -6.54 31.09
C LYS A 104 8.33 -6.21 30.46
N LEU A 105 8.32 -5.78 29.20
CA LEU A 105 9.53 -5.36 28.48
C LEU A 105 10.19 -4.16 29.16
N ALA A 106 9.43 -3.14 29.55
CA ALA A 106 9.92 -1.97 30.29
C ALA A 106 10.46 -2.32 31.70
N LYS A 107 10.07 -3.47 32.27
CA LYS A 107 10.62 -3.99 33.54
C LYS A 107 11.81 -4.92 33.32
N GLY A 108 12.36 -5.00 32.10
CA GLY A 108 13.47 -5.88 31.74
C GLY A 108 13.10 -7.36 31.68
N LYS A 109 11.83 -7.71 31.46
CA LYS A 109 11.36 -9.10 31.28
C LYS A 109 11.05 -9.32 29.80
N SER A 110 11.39 -10.49 29.27
CA SER A 110 11.23 -10.82 27.84
C SER A 110 9.79 -10.76 27.30
N GLY A 111 8.76 -10.63 28.15
CA GLY A 111 7.39 -10.43 27.71
C GLY A 111 6.77 -11.62 26.94
N GLY A 112 7.49 -12.74 26.84
CA GLY A 112 7.12 -13.89 26.00
C GLY A 112 7.74 -13.87 24.59
N LEU A 113 8.62 -12.91 24.30
CA LEU A 113 9.41 -12.87 23.07
C LEU A 113 10.72 -13.68 23.28
N SER A 114 11.22 -14.28 22.21
CA SER A 114 12.57 -14.88 22.21
C SER A 114 13.65 -13.80 22.15
N ASP A 115 14.88 -14.12 22.54
CA ASP A 115 15.98 -13.14 22.57
C ASP A 115 16.21 -12.49 21.19
N LYS A 116 16.15 -13.26 20.10
CA LYS A 116 16.21 -12.74 18.72
C LYS A 116 15.05 -11.82 18.37
N GLN A 117 13.85 -12.11 18.90
CA GLN A 117 12.69 -11.24 18.70
C GLN A 117 12.81 -9.97 19.53
N PHE A 118 13.41 -10.05 20.71
CA PHE A 118 13.70 -8.90 21.56
C PHE A 118 14.75 -7.98 20.92
N GLU A 119 15.83 -8.53 20.40
CA GLU A 119 16.89 -7.77 19.68
C GLU A 119 16.40 -7.11 18.39
N SER A 120 15.36 -7.65 17.76
CA SER A 120 14.75 -7.01 16.57
C SER A 120 13.73 -5.91 16.89
N LEU A 121 13.43 -5.67 18.18
CA LEU A 121 12.61 -4.54 18.59
C LEU A 121 13.39 -3.24 18.35
N LEU A 122 12.72 -2.28 17.70
CA LEU A 122 13.29 -0.95 17.44
C LEU A 122 13.32 -0.05 18.70
N VAL A 123 12.71 -0.51 19.80
CA VAL A 123 12.64 0.20 21.07
C VAL A 123 13.65 -0.44 22.02
N ASP A 124 14.62 0.35 22.46
CA ASP A 124 15.59 -0.07 23.46
C ASP A 124 14.96 0.09 24.86
N PHE A 125 14.45 -1.02 25.41
CA PHE A 125 13.85 -1.07 26.74
C PHE A 125 14.88 -1.05 27.88
N ASP A 126 16.15 -1.34 27.58
CA ASP A 126 17.25 -1.38 28.56
C ASP A 126 17.95 -0.02 28.67
N SER A 127 17.78 0.85 27.67
CA SER A 127 18.07 2.26 27.81
C SER A 127 17.22 2.84 28.94
N LYS A 128 17.88 3.17 30.07
CA LYS A 128 17.23 3.94 31.15
C LYS A 128 16.54 5.13 30.48
N PRO A 129 15.26 5.42 30.78
CA PRO A 129 14.63 6.62 30.27
C PRO A 129 15.54 7.79 30.68
N ALA A 130 16.15 8.42 29.69
CA ALA A 130 17.00 9.57 29.90
C ALA A 130 16.10 10.69 30.41
N GLY A 131 15.97 10.74 31.74
CA GLY A 131 15.08 11.65 32.46
C GLY A 131 13.60 11.31 32.29
N GLU A 132 12.80 11.63 33.32
CA GLU A 132 11.59 12.38 33.02
C GLU A 132 11.91 13.34 31.87
N TRP A 133 11.13 13.33 30.80
CA TRP A 133 11.08 14.48 29.91
C TRP A 133 10.78 15.68 30.82
N GLU A 134 11.82 16.45 31.17
CA GLU A 134 11.64 17.73 31.84
C GLU A 134 10.68 18.49 30.94
N SER A 135 9.55 18.87 31.52
CA SER A 135 8.59 19.75 30.89
C SER A 135 9.38 20.93 30.35
N ASP A 136 9.47 21.02 29.01
CA ASP A 136 9.99 22.17 28.28
C ASP A 136 9.01 23.34 28.50
N SER A 137 8.96 23.80 29.74
CA SER A 137 8.17 24.93 30.18
C SER A 137 8.86 26.14 29.61
N ASP A 138 8.26 26.66 28.54
CA ASP A 138 8.52 27.91 27.81
C ASP A 138 8.39 29.18 28.71
N ASP A 139 8.59 29.03 30.03
CA ASP A 139 8.44 30.05 31.08
C ASP A 139 9.79 30.65 31.52
N VAL A 140 10.88 30.38 30.78
CA VAL A 140 12.13 31.12 30.97
C VAL A 140 12.02 32.44 30.22
N ASP A 141 11.71 33.50 30.95
CA ASP A 141 11.54 34.86 30.44
C ASP A 141 12.85 35.41 29.83
N GLU A 142 13.01 35.24 28.51
CA GLU A 142 14.12 35.78 27.73
C GLU A 142 14.21 37.33 27.80
N SER A 143 13.15 38.02 28.26
CA SER A 143 13.10 39.48 28.39
C SER A 143 13.95 40.04 29.53
N LEU A 144 14.47 39.19 30.42
CA LEU A 144 15.47 39.57 31.43
C LEU A 144 16.88 39.76 30.85
N THR A 145 17.10 39.46 29.57
CA THR A 145 18.36 39.72 28.89
C THR A 145 18.47 41.18 28.49
N VAL A 146 19.07 42.00 29.36
CA VAL A 146 19.34 43.42 29.08
C VAL A 146 20.33 43.53 27.91
N PRO A 147 20.00 44.26 26.82
CA PRO A 147 20.96 44.57 25.77
C PRO A 147 22.11 45.38 26.36
N LYS A 148 23.32 44.82 26.38
CA LYS A 148 24.52 45.57 26.77
C LYS A 148 24.80 46.64 25.71
N ALA A 149 24.97 47.89 26.16
CA ALA A 149 25.51 48.95 25.31
C ALA A 149 26.88 48.51 24.78
N SER A 150 27.11 48.65 23.48
CA SER A 150 28.37 48.29 22.81
C SER A 150 29.48 49.23 23.30
N ALA A 151 30.18 48.81 24.34
CA ALA A 151 31.34 49.49 24.92
C ALA A 151 32.60 49.29 24.05
N ASN A 152 32.51 49.60 22.76
CA ASN A 152 33.67 49.60 21.86
C ASN A 152 33.98 51.06 21.48
N ASP A 153 34.73 51.73 22.36
CA ASP A 153 35.37 53.02 22.06
C ASP A 153 36.60 52.87 21.12
N ASP A 154 36.93 51.64 20.71
CA ASP A 154 38.09 51.27 19.88
C ASP A 154 37.75 51.05 18.38
N ASP A 155 36.59 51.50 17.90
CA ASP A 155 36.19 51.30 16.49
C ASP A 155 36.58 52.51 15.60
N PRO A 156 37.61 52.37 14.72
CA PRO A 156 38.08 53.47 13.89
C PRO A 156 37.07 53.82 12.78
N GLU A 157 36.94 55.12 12.49
CA GLU A 157 36.21 55.61 11.31
C GLU A 157 37.09 55.42 10.07
N ILE A 158 36.58 54.69 9.07
CA ILE A 158 37.28 54.32 7.84
C ILE A 158 36.50 54.85 6.63
N GLU A 159 37.22 55.30 5.61
CA GLU A 159 36.64 55.70 4.33
C GLU A 159 36.40 54.45 3.46
N TYR A 160 35.18 54.26 2.97
CA TYR A 160 34.83 53.18 2.04
C TYR A 160 34.06 53.72 0.84
N GLU A 161 34.14 52.98 -0.26
CA GLU A 161 33.40 53.27 -1.48
C GLU A 161 32.02 52.60 -1.41
N ASP A 162 30.97 53.41 -1.36
CA ASP A 162 29.57 52.97 -1.42
C ASP A 162 29.26 52.33 -2.79
N GLU A 163 28.19 51.56 -2.92
CA GLU A 163 27.77 50.85 -4.15
C GLU A 163 27.62 51.76 -5.39
N PHE A 164 27.50 53.06 -5.16
CA PHE A 164 27.41 54.11 -6.17
C PHE A 164 28.74 54.80 -6.52
N GLY A 165 29.87 54.25 -6.06
CA GLY A 165 31.21 54.79 -6.31
C GLY A 165 31.52 56.08 -5.56
N ARG A 166 30.79 56.37 -4.48
CA ARG A 166 30.99 57.57 -3.66
C ARG A 166 31.77 57.20 -2.41
N GLN A 167 32.80 57.98 -2.09
CA GLN A 167 33.55 57.83 -0.85
C GLN A 167 32.70 58.31 0.34
N ARG A 168 32.48 57.44 1.33
CA ARG A 168 31.76 57.74 2.58
C ARG A 168 32.60 57.30 3.78
N THR A 169 32.47 58.01 4.89
CA THR A 169 33.15 57.69 6.15
C THR A 169 32.15 57.07 7.13
N ALA A 170 32.45 55.89 7.65
CA ALA A 170 31.68 55.22 8.71
C ALA A 170 32.61 54.43 9.63
N ARG A 171 32.13 54.02 10.80
CA ARG A 171 32.88 53.13 11.69
C ARG A 171 33.09 51.77 11.01
N ARG A 172 34.24 51.14 11.24
CA ARG A 172 34.58 49.84 10.62
C ARG A 172 33.49 48.78 10.83
N SER A 173 32.84 48.75 11.99
CA SER A 173 31.75 47.79 12.28
C SER A 173 30.46 48.04 11.48
N ASP A 174 30.21 49.27 11.04
CA ASP A 174 29.00 49.66 10.31
C ASP A 174 29.16 49.52 8.78
N ILE A 175 30.38 49.27 8.28
CA ILE A 175 30.66 49.12 6.86
C ILE A 175 30.31 47.69 6.41
N PRO A 176 29.49 47.50 5.35
CA PRO A 176 29.20 46.18 4.81
C PRO A 176 30.48 45.42 4.44
N ARG A 177 30.58 44.15 4.84
CA ARG A 177 31.78 43.32 4.69
C ARG A 177 32.40 43.30 3.28
N HIS A 178 31.57 43.44 2.25
CA HIS A 178 32.01 43.42 0.85
C HIS A 178 32.55 44.77 0.34
N LEU A 179 32.31 45.86 1.08
CA LEU A 179 32.81 47.21 0.81
C LEU A 179 33.96 47.60 1.75
N LEU A 180 34.30 46.72 2.68
CA LEU A 180 35.39 46.95 3.60
C LEU A 180 36.71 46.97 2.83
N PRO A 181 37.56 48.01 2.96
CA PRO A 181 38.87 48.01 2.33
C PRO A 181 39.67 46.78 2.78
N PRO A 182 40.38 46.08 1.87
CA PRO A 182 41.29 45.02 2.27
C PRO A 182 42.38 45.62 3.16
N ASP A 183 42.56 45.07 4.36
CA ASP A 183 43.55 45.55 5.32
C ASP A 183 44.95 45.42 4.71
N SER A 184 45.60 46.54 4.37
CA SER A 184 46.95 46.54 3.79
C SER A 184 48.02 45.95 4.71
N ASP A 185 47.71 45.81 6.01
CA ASP A 185 48.61 45.29 7.03
C ASP A 185 48.34 43.81 7.35
N ASN A 186 47.39 43.18 6.64
CA ASN A 186 47.03 41.78 6.79
C ASN A 186 46.99 41.08 5.41
N GLU A 187 47.93 41.44 4.54
CA GLU A 187 48.37 40.58 3.44
C GLU A 187 48.79 39.23 4.07
N PRO A 188 48.06 38.13 3.85
CA PRO A 188 48.62 36.83 4.16
C PRO A 188 49.88 36.69 3.30
N PRO A 189 51.03 36.26 3.84
CA PRO A 189 52.17 35.97 3.00
C PRO A 189 51.70 35.02 1.90
N GLU A 190 51.77 35.44 0.65
CA GLU A 190 51.53 34.60 -0.53
C GLU A 190 52.64 33.55 -0.66
N GLU A 191 52.87 32.73 0.36
CA GLU A 191 53.92 31.71 0.40
C GLU A 191 53.74 30.87 1.67
N ASP A 192 52.68 30.06 1.70
CA ASP A 192 52.62 28.79 2.44
C ASP A 192 51.38 28.03 1.95
N ILE A 193 51.47 27.53 0.71
CA ILE A 193 50.64 26.40 0.30
C ILE A 193 51.09 25.24 1.19
N ASP A 194 50.41 25.08 2.33
CA ASP A 194 50.67 24.02 3.29
C ASP A 194 50.66 22.68 2.53
N LEU A 195 51.84 22.06 2.40
CA LEU A 195 52.02 20.78 1.69
C LEU A 195 51.16 19.65 2.29
N TYR A 196 50.55 19.89 3.46
CA TYR A 196 49.68 18.96 4.18
C TYR A 196 48.19 19.31 4.11
N VAL A 197 47.80 20.46 3.55
CA VAL A 197 46.39 20.78 3.30
C VAL A 197 46.01 20.24 1.92
N VAL A 198 45.49 19.01 1.93
CA VAL A 198 44.84 18.42 0.76
C VAL A 198 43.56 19.20 0.47
N TYR A 199 43.64 20.20 -0.40
CA TYR A 199 42.45 20.74 -1.05
C TYR A 199 41.84 19.63 -1.89
N ASN A 200 40.69 19.12 -1.47
CA ASN A 200 39.94 18.16 -2.29
C ASN A 200 39.76 18.77 -3.69
N PRO A 201 40.17 18.07 -4.76
CA PRO A 201 39.94 18.55 -6.12
C PRO A 201 38.46 18.90 -6.29
N VAL A 202 38.17 20.00 -6.96
CA VAL A 202 36.81 20.54 -7.14
C VAL A 202 35.84 19.52 -7.78
N ASP A 203 36.36 18.44 -8.38
CA ASP A 203 35.59 17.34 -8.98
C ASP A 203 35.84 15.96 -8.33
N HIS A 204 36.53 15.89 -7.19
CA HIS A 204 36.79 14.62 -6.50
C HIS A 204 35.82 14.42 -5.33
N PHE A 205 34.64 13.89 -5.65
CA PHE A 205 33.76 13.31 -4.65
C PHE A 205 34.21 11.88 -4.37
N PRO A 206 34.73 11.56 -3.17
CA PRO A 206 35.06 10.18 -2.82
C PRO A 206 33.76 9.36 -2.77
N ILE A 207 33.49 8.62 -3.84
CA ILE A 207 32.43 7.62 -3.87
C ILE A 207 32.93 6.46 -3.00
N TYR A 208 32.21 6.17 -1.91
CA TYR A 208 32.54 5.04 -1.07
C TYR A 208 32.39 3.74 -1.88
N GLU A 209 33.51 3.09 -2.18
CA GLU A 209 33.56 1.74 -2.71
C GLU A 209 33.78 0.76 -1.55
N PRO A 210 32.74 0.03 -1.12
CA PRO A 210 32.91 -0.93 -0.04
C PRO A 210 33.92 -2.00 -0.44
N SER A 211 34.81 -2.39 0.48
CA SER A 211 35.74 -3.49 0.24
C SER A 211 34.99 -4.77 -0.13
N ALA A 212 35.59 -5.62 -0.97
CA ALA A 212 34.97 -6.87 -1.40
C ALA A 212 34.56 -7.77 -0.22
N GLU A 213 35.33 -7.73 0.86
CA GLU A 213 35.05 -8.42 2.13
C GLU A 213 33.80 -7.87 2.82
N ARG A 214 33.59 -6.55 2.81
CA ARG A 214 32.39 -5.94 3.38
C ARG A 214 31.16 -6.31 2.57
N VAL A 215 31.28 -6.31 1.23
CA VAL A 215 30.18 -6.70 0.35
C VAL A 215 29.82 -8.18 0.51
N SER A 216 30.81 -9.06 0.67
CA SER A 216 30.55 -10.48 0.92
C SER A 216 29.95 -10.73 2.30
N ALA A 217 30.40 -10.01 3.34
CA ALA A 217 29.82 -10.09 4.68
C ALA A 217 28.34 -9.68 4.68
N ILE A 218 28.00 -8.56 4.03
CA ILE A 218 26.59 -8.13 3.88
C ILE A 218 25.79 -9.19 3.12
N ARG A 219 26.31 -9.71 2.00
CA ARG A 219 25.60 -10.77 1.26
C ARG A 219 25.39 -12.04 2.08
N ALA A 220 26.33 -12.39 2.95
CA ALA A 220 26.21 -13.53 3.85
C ALA A 220 25.17 -13.27 4.95
N GLU A 221 25.20 -12.10 5.58
CA GLU A 221 24.25 -11.71 6.62
C GLU A 221 22.79 -11.68 6.10
N TYR A 222 22.59 -11.12 4.90
CA TYR A 222 21.28 -11.05 4.25
C TYR A 222 20.97 -12.27 3.36
N SER A 223 21.74 -13.35 3.47
CA SER A 223 21.42 -14.59 2.75
C SER A 223 20.10 -15.16 3.25
N GLU A 224 19.36 -15.85 2.37
CA GLU A 224 18.10 -16.50 2.72
C GLU A 224 18.26 -17.52 3.87
N GLU A 225 19.48 -18.05 4.06
CA GLU A 225 19.83 -18.98 5.13
C GLU A 225 19.90 -18.31 6.51
N ASN A 226 20.28 -17.02 6.56
CA ASN A 226 20.42 -16.26 7.80
C ASN A 226 19.18 -15.43 8.15
N ASN A 227 18.17 -15.37 7.27
CA ASN A 227 16.91 -14.70 7.56
C ASN A 227 16.02 -15.59 8.47
N PRO A 228 15.90 -15.28 9.78
CA PRO A 228 15.33 -16.19 10.77
C PRO A 228 13.82 -16.42 10.63
N LEU A 229 13.14 -15.61 9.81
CA LEU A 229 11.69 -15.63 9.70
C LEU A 229 11.20 -16.17 8.35
N ASN A 230 12.05 -16.27 7.33
CA ASN A 230 11.66 -16.60 5.94
C ASN A 230 10.35 -15.90 5.51
N VAL A 231 10.11 -14.69 6.02
CA VAL A 231 8.90 -13.92 5.75
C VAL A 231 9.14 -13.23 4.42
N HIS A 232 8.60 -13.83 3.37
CA HIS A 232 8.57 -13.22 2.06
C HIS A 232 7.51 -12.13 2.01
N TYR A 233 7.80 -11.09 1.22
CA TYR A 233 6.85 -10.02 0.95
C TYR A 233 5.55 -10.58 0.34
N ASP A 234 4.41 -10.23 0.97
CA ASP A 234 3.07 -10.58 0.52
C ASP A 234 2.32 -9.33 0.05
N ALA A 235 2.04 -9.30 -1.26
CA ALA A 235 1.18 -8.32 -1.91
C ALA A 235 -0.15 -8.07 -1.19
N SER A 236 -0.77 -9.09 -0.60
CA SER A 236 -2.13 -8.99 -0.08
C SER A 236 -2.24 -8.00 1.09
N GLN A 237 -1.13 -7.77 1.78
CA GLN A 237 -1.04 -6.89 2.95
C GLN A 237 -0.69 -5.44 2.58
N GLU A 238 -0.30 -5.18 1.34
CA GLU A 238 0.09 -3.84 0.90
C GLU A 238 -1.10 -3.03 0.36
N VAL A 239 -1.30 -1.84 0.93
CA VAL A 239 -2.37 -0.89 0.56
C VAL A 239 -1.96 0.00 -0.64
N ARG A 240 -0.68 0.04 -1.01
CA ARG A 240 -0.18 0.87 -2.11
C ARG A 240 -0.59 0.32 -3.48
N ALA A 241 -0.79 1.24 -4.44
CA ALA A 241 -1.03 0.88 -5.83
C ALA A 241 0.24 0.26 -6.44
N LYS A 242 0.08 -0.89 -7.09
CA LYS A 242 1.17 -1.64 -7.71
C LYS A 242 1.27 -1.27 -9.18
N GLY A 243 2.49 -1.08 -9.67
CA GLY A 243 2.74 -0.68 -11.06
C GLY A 243 2.46 -1.80 -12.08
N ALA A 244 2.48 -1.45 -13.37
CA ALA A 244 2.17 -2.38 -14.47
C ALA A 244 3.13 -3.57 -14.63
N GLY A 245 4.29 -3.54 -13.96
CA GLY A 245 5.26 -4.64 -13.92
C GLY A 245 5.24 -5.46 -12.63
N PHE A 246 4.22 -5.29 -11.78
CA PHE A 246 4.17 -5.99 -10.51
C PHE A 246 3.86 -7.49 -10.68
N TYR A 247 4.67 -8.33 -10.05
CA TYR A 247 4.51 -9.79 -10.03
C TYR A 247 4.58 -10.30 -8.57
N GLN A 248 3.50 -10.95 -8.10
CA GLN A 248 3.49 -11.57 -6.76
C GLN A 248 4.03 -12.99 -6.84
N PHE A 249 5.09 -13.25 -6.08
CA PHE A 249 5.57 -14.61 -5.88
C PHE A 249 4.69 -15.39 -4.90
N SER A 250 4.67 -16.71 -5.09
CA SER A 250 4.05 -17.62 -4.12
C SER A 250 4.75 -17.54 -2.75
N GLY A 251 3.98 -17.82 -1.70
CA GLY A 251 4.51 -18.00 -0.35
C GLY A 251 5.26 -19.33 -0.17
N ASP A 252 4.96 -20.34 -1.00
CA ASP A 252 5.63 -21.64 -0.92
C ASP A 252 7.03 -21.56 -1.56
N GLN A 253 8.07 -21.92 -0.80
CA GLN A 253 9.47 -21.74 -1.18
C GLN A 253 9.85 -22.43 -2.50
N GLU A 254 9.35 -23.65 -2.75
CA GLU A 254 9.64 -24.38 -4.00
C GLU A 254 9.02 -23.72 -5.23
N THR A 255 7.77 -23.29 -5.11
CA THR A 255 7.05 -22.65 -6.23
C THR A 255 7.61 -21.26 -6.50
N ARG A 256 7.95 -20.51 -5.44
CA ARG A 256 8.67 -19.23 -5.53
C ARG A 256 10.01 -19.40 -6.25
N ARG A 257 10.79 -20.41 -5.91
CA ARG A 257 12.07 -20.70 -6.57
C ARG A 257 11.88 -20.97 -8.06
N LYS A 258 10.88 -21.78 -8.44
CA LYS A 258 10.55 -22.03 -9.85
C LYS A 258 10.17 -20.74 -10.58
N GLN A 259 9.34 -19.90 -9.98
CA GLN A 259 8.96 -18.59 -10.54
C GLN A 259 10.16 -17.66 -10.71
N MET A 260 11.09 -17.65 -9.73
CA MET A 260 12.33 -16.89 -9.82
C MET A 260 13.24 -17.40 -10.95
N GLU A 261 13.36 -18.72 -11.11
CA GLU A 261 14.13 -19.34 -12.20
C GLU A 261 13.51 -19.04 -13.58
N GLU A 262 12.18 -19.03 -13.68
CA GLU A 262 11.46 -18.65 -14.90
C GLU A 262 11.70 -17.19 -15.28
N LEU A 263 11.60 -16.25 -14.32
CA LEU A 263 11.89 -14.84 -14.57
C LEU A 263 13.34 -14.59 -14.97
N LYS A 264 14.29 -15.34 -14.41
CA LYS A 264 15.70 -15.28 -14.83
C LYS A 264 15.87 -15.72 -16.28
N LYS A 265 15.21 -16.81 -16.69
CA LYS A 265 15.23 -17.28 -18.09
C LYS A 265 14.64 -16.24 -19.05
N ALA A 266 13.47 -15.68 -18.70
CA ALA A 266 12.85 -14.63 -19.49
C ALA A 266 13.78 -13.41 -19.63
N ARG A 267 14.46 -13.02 -18.54
CA ARG A 267 15.47 -11.96 -18.58
C ARG A 267 16.63 -12.31 -19.52
N GLU A 268 17.22 -13.49 -19.41
CA GLU A 268 18.31 -13.92 -20.29
C GLU A 268 17.90 -13.95 -21.78
N GLU A 269 16.66 -14.35 -22.08
CA GLU A 269 16.10 -14.30 -23.44
C GLU A 269 15.94 -12.86 -23.94
N THR A 270 15.44 -11.96 -23.10
CA THR A 270 15.34 -10.53 -23.44
C THR A 270 16.70 -9.88 -23.63
N GLU A 271 17.70 -10.22 -22.80
CA GLU A 271 19.06 -9.72 -22.93
C GLU A 271 19.70 -10.24 -24.23
N LYS A 272 19.54 -11.53 -24.55
CA LYS A 272 20.05 -12.11 -25.82
C LYS A 272 19.39 -11.49 -27.05
N THR A 273 18.08 -11.25 -27.01
CA THR A 273 17.38 -10.60 -28.12
C THR A 273 17.79 -9.14 -28.27
N ARG A 274 17.94 -8.40 -27.17
CA ARG A 274 18.42 -7.02 -27.16
C ARG A 274 19.84 -6.90 -27.71
N GLN A 275 20.75 -7.78 -27.29
CA GLN A 275 22.11 -7.88 -27.83
C GLN A 275 22.09 -8.23 -29.32
N GLY A 276 21.20 -9.15 -29.75
CA GLY A 276 21.05 -9.50 -31.16
C GLY A 276 20.46 -8.39 -32.03
N MET A 277 19.76 -7.43 -31.42
CA MET A 277 19.18 -6.25 -32.07
C MET A 277 20.07 -5.01 -31.95
N ASP A 278 21.30 -5.15 -31.42
CA ASP A 278 22.26 -4.06 -31.16
C ASP A 278 21.66 -2.89 -30.36
N ALA A 279 20.71 -3.18 -29.46
CA ALA A 279 20.10 -2.16 -28.61
C ALA A 279 20.98 -1.89 -27.39
N VAL A 280 21.55 -0.69 -27.30
CA VAL A 280 22.44 -0.25 -26.22
C VAL A 280 21.70 -0.32 -24.88
N ASP A 281 22.19 -1.14 -23.95
CA ASP A 281 21.79 -1.14 -22.55
C ASP A 281 22.42 0.07 -21.84
N LEU A 282 21.82 1.25 -21.97
CA LEU A 282 22.24 2.42 -21.20
C LEU A 282 21.91 2.21 -19.71
N ALA A 283 22.90 2.41 -18.85
CA ALA A 283 22.68 2.37 -17.41
C ALA A 283 21.82 3.59 -16.99
N PRO A 284 20.93 3.45 -15.98
CA PRO A 284 20.15 4.58 -15.50
C PRO A 284 21.09 5.68 -14.98
N GLY A 285 21.18 6.80 -15.70
CA GLY A 285 22.06 7.93 -15.37
C GLY A 285 23.01 8.37 -16.50
N GLU A 286 23.22 7.57 -17.54
CA GLU A 286 23.88 8.04 -18.76
C GLU A 286 22.91 8.89 -19.57
N VAL A 287 23.15 10.21 -19.61
CA VAL A 287 22.40 11.17 -20.40
C VAL A 287 22.54 10.82 -21.89
N GLU A 288 21.41 10.66 -22.59
CA GLU A 288 21.36 10.62 -24.05
C GLU A 288 21.90 11.94 -24.61
N GLY A 289 23.21 11.97 -24.85
CA GLY A 289 23.89 13.02 -25.58
C GLY A 289 24.35 12.48 -26.92
N MET A 290 23.70 12.94 -27.99
CA MET A 290 24.17 12.78 -29.36
C MET A 290 25.58 13.39 -29.48
N GLY A 291 26.64 12.58 -29.44
CA GLY A 291 28.00 13.09 -29.61
C GLY A 291 29.14 12.26 -29.03
N VAL A 292 29.21 10.96 -29.32
CA VAL A 292 30.51 10.28 -29.41
C VAL A 292 30.49 9.45 -30.67
N GLU A 293 31.32 9.86 -31.64
CA GLU A 293 31.63 9.05 -32.81
C GLU A 293 31.91 7.62 -32.38
N VAL A 294 31.23 6.71 -33.08
CA VAL A 294 31.46 5.29 -33.06
C VAL A 294 32.95 5.00 -33.30
N VAL A 295 33.73 4.87 -32.24
CA VAL A 295 34.92 4.03 -32.27
C VAL A 295 34.41 2.60 -32.20
N ALA A 296 34.07 2.09 -33.38
CA ALA A 296 33.85 0.68 -33.62
C ALA A 296 35.10 -0.09 -33.19
N THR A 297 35.12 -0.54 -31.95
CA THR A 297 36.04 -1.59 -31.49
C THR A 297 35.62 -2.86 -32.22
N GLY A 298 36.28 -3.07 -33.36
CA GLY A 298 36.01 -4.15 -34.29
C GLY A 298 36.18 -5.50 -33.63
N SER A 299 35.06 -6.11 -33.24
CA SER A 299 34.95 -7.56 -33.22
C SER A 299 35.04 -8.02 -34.67
N LYS A 300 36.26 -8.35 -35.12
CA LYS A 300 36.54 -8.89 -36.45
C LYS A 300 35.78 -10.21 -36.57
N ARG A 301 34.54 -10.17 -37.05
CA ARG A 301 33.84 -11.36 -37.54
C ARG A 301 34.77 -11.97 -38.58
N SER A 302 35.24 -13.19 -38.33
CA SER A 302 36.23 -13.83 -39.18
C SER A 302 35.71 -13.86 -40.62
N ARG A 303 36.60 -13.65 -41.59
CA ARG A 303 36.28 -13.61 -43.03
C ARG A 303 35.47 -14.85 -43.49
N ALA A 304 35.61 -15.96 -42.77
CA ALA A 304 34.85 -17.19 -42.94
C ALA A 304 33.36 -17.07 -42.54
N MET A 305 33.05 -16.39 -41.43
CA MET A 305 31.68 -16.17 -40.97
C MET A 305 30.93 -15.20 -41.88
N GLU A 306 31.61 -14.18 -42.39
CA GLU A 306 31.03 -13.24 -43.35
C GLU A 306 30.72 -13.91 -44.70
N LYS A 307 31.61 -14.79 -45.18
CA LYS A 307 31.37 -15.62 -46.37
C LYS A 307 30.17 -16.55 -46.19
N ARG A 308 30.05 -17.21 -45.04
CA ARG A 308 28.92 -18.11 -44.73
C ARG A 308 27.59 -17.36 -44.64
N LYS A 309 27.59 -16.13 -44.11
CA LYS A 309 26.40 -15.26 -44.08
C LYS A 309 25.96 -14.87 -45.48
N ARG A 310 26.91 -14.48 -46.35
CA ARG A 310 26.64 -14.12 -47.74
C ARG A 310 26.10 -15.30 -48.55
N GLU A 311 26.67 -16.50 -48.39
CA GLU A 311 26.18 -17.71 -49.06
C GLU A 311 24.75 -18.09 -48.63
N LEU A 312 24.40 -17.90 -47.36
CA LEU A 312 23.04 -18.14 -46.86
C LEU A 312 22.03 -17.12 -47.41
N GLU A 313 22.41 -15.84 -47.49
CA GLU A 313 21.60 -14.78 -48.08
C GLU A 313 21.39 -15.00 -49.59
N ASP A 314 22.43 -15.39 -50.31
CA ASP A 314 22.35 -15.70 -51.74
C ASP A 314 21.50 -16.96 -52.00
N ARG A 315 21.60 -17.99 -51.13
CA ARG A 315 20.72 -19.16 -51.17
C ARG A 315 19.26 -18.79 -50.90
N ARG A 316 19.00 -17.88 -49.97
CA ARG A 316 17.65 -17.40 -49.65
C ARG A 316 17.07 -16.59 -50.82
N LYS A 317 17.86 -15.69 -51.42
CA LYS A 317 17.49 -14.95 -52.64
C LYS A 317 17.19 -15.88 -53.81
N LEU A 318 17.97 -16.95 -53.98
CA LEU A 318 17.71 -17.97 -55.01
C LEU A 318 16.41 -18.73 -54.76
N LEU A 319 16.09 -19.06 -53.52
CA LEU A 319 14.82 -19.71 -53.17
C LEU A 319 13.63 -18.78 -53.37
N ASP A 320 13.75 -17.49 -53.02
CA ASP A 320 12.69 -16.51 -53.24
C ASP A 320 12.53 -16.18 -54.73
N ALA A 321 13.61 -16.14 -55.51
CA ALA A 321 13.53 -16.03 -56.96
C ALA A 321 12.89 -17.28 -57.60
N LYS A 322 13.15 -18.49 -57.05
CA LYS A 322 12.47 -19.72 -57.48
C LYS A 322 10.99 -19.73 -57.10
N ARG A 323 10.62 -19.21 -55.93
CA ARG A 323 9.21 -19.01 -55.52
C ARG A 323 8.50 -18.02 -56.44
N ARG A 324 9.12 -16.87 -56.71
CA ARG A 324 8.62 -15.86 -57.65
C ARG A 324 8.48 -16.37 -59.09
N LYS A 325 9.33 -17.31 -59.53
CA LYS A 325 9.21 -17.96 -60.84
C LYS A 325 8.18 -19.09 -60.89
N LYS A 326 7.82 -19.67 -59.74
CA LYS A 326 6.88 -20.79 -59.66
C LYS A 326 5.41 -20.33 -59.62
N ASP A 327 5.16 -19.08 -59.25
CA ASP A 327 3.82 -18.48 -59.21
C ASP A 327 3.69 -17.31 -60.20
N PRO A 328 3.41 -17.54 -61.50
CA PRO A 328 3.20 -16.48 -62.49
C PRO A 328 1.72 -16.08 -62.62
N THR A 329 1.00 -15.97 -61.50
CA THR A 329 -0.37 -15.42 -61.51
C THR A 329 -0.62 -14.62 -60.24
N LEU A 330 -0.32 -13.32 -60.32
CA LEU A 330 -1.18 -12.20 -59.92
C LEU A 330 -0.37 -10.91 -60.05
N GLU A 331 -0.59 -10.22 -61.17
CA GLU A 331 -0.18 -8.85 -61.39
C GLU A 331 -0.98 -7.87 -60.50
N GLU A 332 -0.24 -6.92 -59.95
CA GLU A 332 -0.52 -5.49 -59.97
C GLU A 332 -1.80 -4.96 -59.27
N LEU A 333 -1.63 -4.47 -58.04
CA LEU A 333 -2.45 -3.39 -57.50
C LEU A 333 -1.56 -2.21 -57.12
N LYS A 334 -1.72 -1.15 -57.90
CA LYS A 334 -1.24 0.22 -57.70
C LYS A 334 -1.73 0.78 -56.34
N PRO A 335 -0.94 1.60 -55.62
CA PRO A 335 -1.32 2.11 -54.30
C PRO A 335 -2.47 3.12 -54.41
N PRO A 336 -3.52 3.06 -53.55
CA PRO A 336 -4.50 4.13 -53.49
C PRO A 336 -3.92 5.34 -52.74
N SER A 337 -4.03 6.48 -53.42
CA SER A 337 -3.78 7.84 -52.95
C SER A 337 -4.62 8.22 -51.72
N LEU A 338 -4.00 8.95 -50.80
CA LEU A 338 -4.65 9.66 -49.69
C LEU A 338 -5.71 10.66 -50.21
N PRO A 339 -6.82 10.86 -49.48
CA PRO A 339 -7.55 12.12 -49.51
C PRO A 339 -7.54 12.84 -48.15
N ALA A 340 -7.43 14.16 -48.26
CA ALA A 340 -7.39 15.14 -47.19
C ALA A 340 -8.75 15.36 -46.47
N LEU A 341 -8.68 16.13 -45.39
CA LEU A 341 -9.72 16.46 -44.41
C LEU A 341 -11.01 17.15 -44.96
N SER A 342 -12.12 16.78 -44.30
CA SER A 342 -13.33 17.56 -43.88
C SER A 342 -14.44 17.88 -44.91
N PRO A 343 -15.73 18.15 -44.50
CA PRO A 343 -16.42 18.00 -43.20
C PRO A 343 -17.79 17.24 -43.25
N SER A 344 -18.29 16.88 -42.05
CA SER A 344 -19.70 16.61 -41.65
C SER A 344 -20.67 15.90 -42.60
N THR A 345 -21.08 14.66 -42.27
CA THR A 345 -22.48 14.17 -42.32
C THR A 345 -22.57 12.86 -41.53
N THR A 346 -23.49 12.80 -40.56
CA THR A 346 -23.79 11.63 -39.71
C THR A 346 -24.40 10.47 -40.50
N PRO A 347 -24.06 9.20 -40.18
CA PRO A 347 -25.06 8.14 -40.31
C PRO A 347 -25.12 7.17 -39.13
N ARG A 348 -26.37 6.95 -38.69
CA ARG A 348 -26.99 5.73 -38.12
C ARG A 348 -26.08 4.68 -37.46
N THR A 349 -26.23 4.60 -36.13
CA THR A 349 -25.88 3.48 -35.27
C THR A 349 -26.64 2.19 -35.62
N MET A 350 -25.89 1.12 -35.91
CA MET A 350 -26.34 -0.27 -35.75
C MET A 350 -26.01 -0.72 -34.32
N PRO A 351 -26.85 -1.53 -33.66
CA PRO A 351 -26.59 -1.99 -32.30
C PRO A 351 -25.46 -3.03 -32.28
N THR A 352 -24.35 -2.70 -31.62
CA THR A 352 -23.32 -3.67 -31.24
C THR A 352 -23.84 -4.54 -30.10
N PRO A 353 -23.59 -5.86 -30.09
CA PRO A 353 -23.99 -6.72 -28.98
C PRO A 353 -23.22 -6.33 -27.71
N ASP A 354 -23.96 -6.18 -26.62
CA ASP A 354 -23.50 -5.73 -25.31
C ASP A 354 -22.43 -6.71 -24.76
N PRO A 355 -21.19 -6.25 -24.45
CA PRO A 355 -20.09 -7.12 -24.01
C PRO A 355 -20.34 -7.81 -22.66
N LEU A 356 -21.35 -7.39 -21.91
CA LEU A 356 -21.74 -8.01 -20.65
C LEU A 356 -22.59 -9.28 -20.83
N ALA A 357 -23.35 -9.40 -21.92
CA ALA A 357 -24.20 -10.56 -22.18
C ALA A 357 -23.37 -11.82 -22.51
N SER A 358 -22.18 -11.66 -23.11
CA SER A 358 -21.26 -12.77 -23.40
C SER A 358 -20.53 -13.29 -22.15
N LEU A 359 -20.38 -12.44 -21.12
CA LEU A 359 -19.82 -12.82 -19.82
C LEU A 359 -20.84 -13.55 -18.94
N GLU A 360 -22.12 -13.14 -18.95
CA GLU A 360 -23.18 -13.85 -18.24
C GLU A 360 -23.44 -15.26 -18.82
N ALA A 361 -23.37 -15.43 -20.14
CA ALA A 361 -23.52 -16.75 -20.77
C ALA A 361 -22.39 -17.72 -20.39
N ARG A 362 -21.18 -17.20 -20.13
CA ARG A 362 -20.00 -18.00 -19.75
C ARG A 362 -19.98 -18.35 -18.26
N ALA A 363 -20.66 -17.58 -17.41
CA ALA A 363 -20.83 -17.89 -15.99
C ALA A 363 -21.81 -19.05 -15.75
N ILE A 364 -22.73 -19.31 -16.70
CA ILE A 364 -23.77 -20.35 -16.55
C ILE A 364 -23.28 -21.73 -17.03
N SER A 365 -22.26 -21.83 -17.89
CA SER A 365 -21.76 -23.12 -18.42
C SER A 365 -20.63 -23.78 -17.61
N GLY A 366 -20.25 -23.21 -16.46
CA GLY A 366 -19.10 -23.65 -15.66
C GLY A 366 -19.39 -24.65 -14.55
N LYS A 367 -20.46 -25.45 -14.64
CA LYS A 367 -20.79 -26.47 -13.63
C LYS A 367 -20.70 -27.88 -14.22
N VAL A 368 -19.47 -28.29 -14.52
CA VAL A 368 -19.13 -29.71 -14.75
C VAL A 368 -18.84 -30.33 -13.38
N LEU A 369 -19.73 -31.20 -12.92
CA LEU A 369 -19.49 -32.08 -11.79
C LEU A 369 -18.38 -33.08 -12.19
N THR A 370 -17.15 -32.86 -11.73
CA THR A 370 -16.15 -33.92 -11.69
C THR A 370 -16.41 -34.76 -10.44
N LYS A 371 -16.87 -35.99 -10.66
CA LYS A 371 -17.05 -36.99 -9.61
C LYS A 371 -15.64 -37.47 -9.21
N SER A 372 -15.12 -36.96 -8.10
CA SER A 372 -13.87 -37.46 -7.51
C SER A 372 -14.10 -38.85 -6.92
N GLU A 373 -13.17 -39.77 -7.16
CA GLU A 373 -13.16 -41.08 -6.50
C GLU A 373 -12.99 -40.90 -4.98
N PRO A 374 -13.66 -41.71 -4.14
CA PRO A 374 -13.59 -41.58 -2.70
C PRO A 374 -12.17 -41.86 -2.23
N THR A 375 -11.60 -40.89 -1.52
CA THR A 375 -10.29 -41.06 -0.88
C THR A 375 -10.45 -41.87 0.41
N PRO A 376 -9.41 -42.59 0.87
CA PRO A 376 -9.48 -43.34 2.13
C PRO A 376 -9.82 -42.46 3.35
N ALA A 377 -9.62 -41.14 3.24
CA ALA A 377 -10.04 -40.16 4.25
C ALA A 377 -11.57 -39.97 4.30
N ASP A 378 -12.25 -40.02 3.15
CA ASP A 378 -13.70 -39.89 3.06
C ASP A 378 -14.39 -41.11 3.69
N ASP A 379 -13.84 -42.30 3.48
CA ASP A 379 -14.32 -43.55 4.08
C ASP A 379 -14.13 -43.55 5.61
N PHE A 380 -13.01 -43.01 6.10
CA PHE A 380 -12.76 -42.86 7.54
C PHE A 380 -13.74 -41.88 8.20
N LEU A 381 -14.01 -40.74 7.57
CA LEU A 381 -14.98 -39.77 8.07
C LEU A 381 -16.41 -40.32 8.07
N ALA A 382 -16.77 -41.08 7.04
CA ALA A 382 -18.06 -41.76 6.98
C ALA A 382 -18.18 -42.92 8.00
N ALA A 383 -17.07 -43.55 8.40
CA ALA A 383 -17.06 -44.52 9.50
C ALA A 383 -17.21 -43.83 10.86
N LEU A 384 -16.50 -42.72 11.07
CA LEU A 384 -16.59 -41.90 12.28
C LEU A 384 -18.01 -41.35 12.49
N GLU A 385 -18.66 -40.87 11.42
CA GLU A 385 -20.03 -40.38 11.48
C GLU A 385 -21.01 -41.49 11.92
N ARG A 386 -20.82 -42.71 11.41
CA ARG A 386 -21.64 -43.86 11.81
C ARG A 386 -21.41 -44.26 13.26
N ASP A 387 -20.17 -44.20 13.76
CA ASP A 387 -19.86 -44.49 15.15
C ASP A 387 -20.38 -43.41 16.11
N ILE A 388 -20.39 -42.14 15.70
CA ILE A 388 -20.97 -41.05 16.49
C ILE A 388 -22.50 -41.15 16.54
N LEU A 389 -23.15 -41.50 15.42
CA LEU A 389 -24.60 -41.69 15.36
C LEU A 389 -25.06 -42.95 16.11
N LYS A 390 -24.18 -43.94 16.22
CA LYS A 390 -24.38 -45.16 17.00
C LYS A 390 -23.79 -44.97 18.39
N GLY A 391 -24.30 -43.96 19.10
CA GLY A 391 -23.87 -43.62 20.46
C GLY A 391 -23.82 -44.82 21.41
N PRO A 392 -23.07 -44.72 22.52
CA PRO A 392 -22.74 -45.85 23.38
C PRO A 392 -24.02 -46.47 23.95
N ARG A 393 -24.17 -47.78 23.80
CA ARG A 393 -25.19 -48.54 24.55
C ARG A 393 -24.82 -48.65 26.01
#